data_AF-A0A8T5QNF6-F1
#
_entry.id   AF-A0A8T5QNF6-F1
#
_cell.length_a   1.000
_cell.length_b   1.000
_cell.length_c   1.000
_cell.angle_alpha   90.00
_cell.angle_beta   90.00
_cell.angle_gamma   90.00
#
_symmetry.space_group_name_H-M   'P 1'
#
loop_
_entity.id
_entity.type
_entity.pdbx_description
1 polymer ?
#
loop_
_entity_poly.entity_id
_entity_poly.type
_entity_poly.pdbx_seq_one_letter_code
_entity_poly.pdbx_strand_id
1 'polypeptide(L)'
;MISSDVDLAKTKSLLLYLSLAKHKIDQREFAKQKLAAQISALKKISTKTIKKHVVDLEKDIAEAIATEKKIITSQKTEDEHHRELVEKIDKLEGKLEKYLNTKEARKRRILELELKIKKKMASRREELAGLRDAIKNLEKLYASAKKDKKVSKMRLKSIETKIKKLKQKLKIKAKKL
;
A
#
# COMPACT_ATOMS: atom_id res chain seq x y z
N MET A 1 18.75 -125.91 11.07
CA MET A 1 17.55 -125.23 11.55
C MET A 1 17.93 -123.81 11.94
N ILE A 2 17.67 -122.83 11.06
CA ILE A 2 17.74 -121.42 11.42
C ILE A 2 16.29 -120.96 11.46
N SER A 3 15.84 -120.61 12.67
CA SER A 3 14.48 -120.20 13.01
C SER A 3 13.99 -119.12 12.05
N SER A 4 12.90 -119.45 11.35
CA SER A 4 12.07 -118.54 10.59
C SER A 4 11.10 -117.86 11.53
N ASP A 5 11.49 -116.70 12.07
CA ASP A 5 10.55 -115.70 12.59
C ASP A 5 11.24 -114.34 12.60
N VAL A 6 11.45 -113.81 11.39
CA VAL A 6 11.61 -112.36 11.25
C VAL A 6 10.26 -111.77 11.62
N ASP A 7 10.21 -111.17 12.80
CA ASP A 7 9.03 -110.50 13.34
C ASP A 7 8.53 -109.45 12.34
N LEU A 8 7.52 -109.84 11.57
CA LEU A 8 7.01 -109.10 10.42
C LEU A 8 6.54 -107.69 10.83
N ALA A 9 6.10 -107.56 12.09
CA ALA A 9 5.70 -106.29 12.69
C ALA A 9 6.89 -105.34 12.90
N LYS A 10 8.05 -105.85 13.33
CA LYS A 10 9.28 -105.05 13.52
C LYS A 10 9.88 -104.59 12.19
N THR A 11 9.78 -105.42 11.16
CA THR A 11 10.28 -105.06 9.82
C THR A 11 9.39 -104.01 9.16
N LYS A 12 8.07 -104.13 9.32
CA LYS A 12 7.09 -103.12 8.85
C LYS A 12 7.25 -101.78 9.57
N SER A 13 7.48 -101.79 10.88
CA SER A 13 7.69 -100.55 11.64
C SER A 13 9.00 -99.85 11.24
N LEU A 14 10.08 -100.61 11.00
CA LEU A 14 11.34 -100.06 10.50
C LEU A 14 11.18 -99.40 9.12
N LEU A 15 10.47 -100.06 8.19
CA LEU A 15 10.17 -99.50 6.87
C LEU A 15 9.30 -98.23 6.95
N LEU A 16 8.34 -98.19 7.88
CA LEU A 16 7.54 -97.00 8.17
C LEU A 16 8.40 -95.85 8.70
N TYR A 17 9.32 -96.11 9.63
CA TYR A 17 10.22 -95.08 10.13
C TYR A 17 11.17 -94.56 9.04
N LEU A 18 11.67 -95.44 8.17
CA LEU A 18 12.49 -95.05 7.03
C LEU A 18 11.71 -94.22 6.00
N SER A 19 10.45 -94.56 5.71
CA SER A 19 9.61 -93.78 4.79
C SER A 19 9.26 -92.41 5.37
N LEU A 20 8.98 -92.32 6.67
CA LEU A 20 8.78 -91.05 7.37
C LEU A 20 10.05 -90.19 7.40
N ALA A 21 11.21 -90.80 7.58
CA ALA A 21 12.50 -90.11 7.52
C ALA A 21 12.78 -89.56 6.11
N LYS A 22 12.54 -90.38 5.07
CA LYS A 22 12.68 -89.96 3.67
C LYS A 22 11.72 -88.82 3.33
N HIS A 23 10.46 -88.92 3.71
CA HIS A 23 9.46 -87.86 3.47
C HIS A 23 9.85 -86.54 4.15
N LYS A 24 10.44 -86.57 5.36
CA LYS A 24 10.99 -85.36 6.01
C LYS A 24 12.17 -84.75 5.26
N ILE A 25 13.00 -85.57 4.60
CA ILE A 25 14.09 -85.09 3.75
C ILE A 25 13.52 -84.45 2.48
N ASP A 26 12.59 -85.11 1.80
CA ASP A 26 11.94 -84.61 0.59
C ASP A 26 11.24 -83.27 0.84
N GLN A 27 10.55 -83.13 1.98
CA GLN A 27 9.92 -81.86 2.40
C GLN A 27 10.95 -80.74 2.62
N ARG A 28 12.13 -81.05 3.17
CA ARG A 28 13.22 -80.08 3.36
C ARG A 28 13.81 -79.65 2.03
N GLU A 29 13.96 -80.57 1.07
CA GLU A 29 14.43 -80.23 -0.28
C GLU A 29 13.43 -79.34 -1.01
N PHE A 30 12.13 -79.66 -0.94
CA PHE A 30 11.08 -78.83 -1.52
C PHE A 30 11.06 -77.42 -0.91
N ALA A 31 11.21 -77.31 0.41
CA ALA A 31 11.30 -76.02 1.08
C ALA A 31 12.52 -75.21 0.63
N LYS A 32 13.69 -75.86 0.46
CA LYS A 32 14.90 -75.20 -0.08
C LYS A 32 14.71 -74.70 -1.50
N GLN A 33 14.09 -75.50 -2.38
CA GLN A 33 13.82 -75.10 -3.76
C GLN A 33 12.82 -73.94 -3.83
N LYS A 34 11.76 -73.97 -3.01
CA LYS A 34 10.79 -72.87 -2.90
C LYS A 34 11.46 -71.58 -2.41
N LEU A 35 12.35 -71.68 -1.41
CA LEU A 35 13.12 -70.55 -0.90
C LEU A 35 14.05 -69.97 -1.98
N ALA A 36 14.74 -70.82 -2.74
CA ALA A 36 15.60 -70.39 -3.85
C ALA A 36 14.82 -69.68 -4.96
N ALA A 37 13.63 -70.19 -5.31
CA ALA A 37 12.74 -69.55 -6.29
C ALA A 37 12.25 -68.17 -5.80
N GLN A 38 11.87 -68.05 -4.53
CA GLN A 38 11.47 -66.78 -3.91
C GLN A 38 12.62 -65.76 -3.87
N ILE A 39 13.84 -66.20 -3.51
CA ILE A 39 15.04 -65.37 -3.53
C ILE A 39 15.36 -64.90 -4.96
N SER A 40 15.22 -65.77 -5.96
CA SER A 40 15.43 -65.43 -7.36
C SER A 40 14.41 -64.40 -7.87
N ALA A 41 13.14 -64.54 -7.48
CA ALA A 41 12.08 -63.59 -7.81
C ALA A 41 12.33 -62.20 -7.17
N LEU A 42 12.73 -62.17 -5.89
CA LEU A 42 13.07 -60.92 -5.19
C LEU A 42 14.26 -60.19 -5.83
N LYS A 43 15.32 -60.93 -6.22
CA LYS A 43 16.49 -60.35 -6.88
C LYS A 43 16.18 -59.71 -8.25
N LYS A 44 15.18 -60.22 -8.98
CA LYS A 44 14.74 -59.65 -10.27
C LYS A 44 13.95 -58.35 -10.11
N ILE A 45 13.17 -58.23 -9.04
CA ILE A 45 12.31 -57.07 -8.77
C ILE A 45 13.13 -55.90 -8.18
N SER A 46 14.16 -56.17 -7.38
CA SER A 46 14.73 -55.15 -6.50
C SER A 46 15.78 -54.21 -7.12
N THR A 47 16.30 -54.45 -8.33
CA THR A 47 17.47 -53.67 -8.80
C THR A 47 17.22 -52.84 -10.06
N LYS A 48 16.51 -53.33 -11.08
CA LYS A 48 16.29 -52.55 -12.31
C LYS A 48 15.15 -51.55 -12.17
N THR A 49 14.01 -51.98 -11.65
CA THR A 49 12.82 -51.12 -11.49
C THR A 49 13.06 -50.04 -10.45
N ILE A 50 13.69 -50.40 -9.32
CA ILE A 50 14.07 -49.44 -8.29
C ILE A 50 15.09 -48.43 -8.82
N LYS A 51 16.12 -48.86 -9.57
CA LYS A 51 17.06 -47.93 -10.20
C LYS A 51 16.36 -46.98 -11.17
N LYS A 52 15.41 -47.46 -11.97
CA LYS A 52 14.65 -46.59 -12.87
C LYS A 52 13.85 -45.54 -12.10
N HIS A 53 13.13 -45.94 -11.05
CA HIS A 53 12.39 -44.99 -10.21
C HIS A 53 13.31 -44.01 -9.48
N VAL A 54 14.49 -44.43 -9.04
CA VAL A 54 15.49 -43.51 -8.45
C VAL A 54 15.95 -42.49 -9.48
N VAL A 55 16.25 -42.91 -10.71
CA VAL A 55 16.63 -41.99 -11.80
C VAL A 55 15.49 -41.03 -12.16
N ASP A 56 14.26 -41.53 -12.22
CA ASP A 56 13.08 -40.70 -12.49
C ASP A 56 12.87 -39.67 -11.36
N LEU A 57 13.00 -40.09 -10.09
CA LEU A 57 12.92 -39.19 -8.93
C LEU A 57 14.06 -38.16 -8.90
N GLU A 58 15.29 -38.55 -9.23
CA GLU A 58 16.43 -37.63 -9.32
C GLU A 58 16.18 -36.55 -10.39
N LYS A 59 15.57 -36.94 -11.52
CA LYS A 59 15.19 -36.00 -12.57
C LYS A 59 14.09 -35.06 -12.10
N ASP A 60 13.03 -35.58 -11.47
CA ASP A 60 11.92 -34.77 -10.96
C ASP A 60 12.40 -33.78 -9.88
N ILE A 61 13.32 -34.21 -9.00
CA ILE A 61 13.94 -33.34 -7.99
C ILE A 61 14.78 -32.24 -8.66
N ALA A 62 15.57 -32.57 -9.69
CA ALA A 62 16.36 -31.58 -10.41
C ALA A 62 15.48 -30.53 -11.11
N GLU A 63 14.37 -30.96 -11.71
CA GLU A 63 13.38 -30.08 -12.32
C GLU A 63 12.69 -29.17 -11.28
N ALA A 64 12.31 -29.72 -10.12
CA ALA A 64 11.73 -28.97 -9.01
C ALA A 64 12.71 -27.92 -8.44
N ILE A 65 13.98 -28.26 -8.28
CA ILE A 65 15.02 -27.30 -7.85
C ILE A 65 15.20 -26.18 -8.90
N ALA A 66 15.12 -26.51 -10.19
CA ALA A 66 15.25 -25.53 -11.25
C ALA A 66 14.06 -24.56 -11.30
N THR A 67 12.84 -25.04 -11.08
CA THR A 67 11.64 -24.19 -11.00
C THR A 67 11.67 -23.30 -9.75
N GLU A 68 12.07 -23.84 -8.61
CA GLU A 68 12.20 -23.07 -7.36
C GLU A 68 13.24 -21.94 -7.50
N LYS A 69 14.39 -22.21 -8.13
CA LYS A 69 15.39 -21.16 -8.43
C LYS A 69 14.84 -20.05 -9.34
N LYS A 70 14.01 -20.40 -10.34
CA LYS A 70 13.37 -19.40 -11.21
C LYS A 70 12.39 -18.53 -10.43
N ILE A 71 11.58 -19.14 -9.56
CA ILE A 71 10.62 -18.43 -8.69
C ILE A 71 11.36 -17.45 -7.78
N ILE A 72 12.42 -17.90 -7.10
CA ILE A 72 13.23 -17.03 -6.22
C ILE A 72 13.82 -15.85 -7.00
N THR A 73 14.28 -16.08 -8.22
CA THR A 73 14.83 -15.01 -9.07
C THR A 73 13.75 -14.01 -9.47
N SER A 74 12.56 -14.47 -9.85
CA SER A 74 11.39 -13.62 -10.15
C SER A 74 10.97 -12.80 -8.93
N GLN A 75 10.90 -13.42 -7.75
CA GLN A 75 10.55 -12.74 -6.51
C GLN A 75 11.53 -11.61 -6.18
N LYS A 76 12.84 -11.82 -6.37
CA LYS A 76 13.82 -10.74 -6.20
C LYS A 76 13.55 -9.55 -7.12
N THR A 77 13.23 -9.80 -8.39
CA THR A 77 12.90 -8.70 -9.32
C THR A 77 11.59 -8.01 -8.95
N GLU A 78 10.60 -8.74 -8.46
CA GLU A 78 9.34 -8.17 -7.95
C GLU A 78 9.57 -7.30 -6.71
N ASP A 79 10.41 -7.75 -5.77
CA ASP A 79 10.78 -7.00 -4.58
C ASP A 79 11.50 -5.69 -4.93
N GLU A 80 12.40 -5.71 -5.93
CA GLU A 80 13.08 -4.51 -6.44
C GLU A 80 12.07 -3.52 -7.04
N HIS A 81 11.16 -3.99 -7.89
CA HIS A 81 10.09 -3.16 -8.44
C HIS A 81 9.16 -2.62 -7.35
N HIS A 82 8.85 -3.42 -6.33
CA HIS A 82 8.03 -2.98 -5.22
C HIS A 82 8.71 -1.84 -4.43
N ARG A 83 10.02 -1.95 -4.16
CA ARG A 83 10.79 -0.87 -3.53
C ARG A 83 10.79 0.40 -4.37
N GLU A 84 10.98 0.30 -5.68
CA GLU A 84 10.91 1.46 -6.57
C GLU A 84 9.54 2.14 -6.54
N LEU A 85 8.46 1.35 -6.47
CA LEU A 85 7.10 1.88 -6.38
C LEU A 85 6.86 2.59 -5.06
N VAL A 86 7.33 2.01 -3.94
CA VAL A 86 7.25 2.65 -2.62
C VAL A 86 7.99 3.99 -2.63
N GLU A 87 9.22 4.05 -3.14
CA GLU A 87 9.94 5.32 -3.25
C GLU A 87 9.22 6.36 -4.11
N LYS A 88 8.57 5.93 -5.20
CA LYS A 88 7.78 6.82 -6.07
C LYS A 88 6.56 7.35 -5.32
N ILE A 89 5.89 6.51 -4.54
CA ILE A 89 4.75 6.88 -3.69
C ILE A 89 5.19 7.91 -2.65
N ASP A 90 6.26 7.64 -1.90
CA ASP A 90 6.79 8.57 -0.88
C ASP A 90 7.12 9.96 -1.48
N LYS A 91 7.73 9.97 -2.67
CA LYS A 91 8.03 11.22 -3.41
C LYS A 91 6.76 11.96 -3.81
N LEU A 92 5.69 11.24 -4.19
CA LEU A 92 4.41 11.84 -4.56
C LEU A 92 3.67 12.37 -3.32
N GLU A 93 3.68 11.65 -2.22
CA GLU A 93 3.10 12.07 -0.95
C GLU A 93 3.77 13.36 -0.44
N GLY A 94 5.11 13.43 -0.46
CA GLY A 94 5.83 14.65 -0.09
C GLY A 94 5.53 15.85 -1.02
N LYS A 95 5.29 15.61 -2.32
CA LYS A 95 4.84 16.68 -3.24
C LYS A 95 3.42 17.15 -2.90
N LEU A 96 2.53 16.21 -2.58
CA LEU A 96 1.14 16.49 -2.26
C LEU A 96 1.03 17.29 -0.95
N GLU A 97 1.81 16.93 0.07
CA GLU A 97 1.90 17.64 1.33
C GLU A 97 2.37 19.09 1.12
N LYS A 98 3.45 19.31 0.35
CA LYS A 98 3.93 20.65 0.00
C LYS A 98 2.86 21.48 -0.72
N TYR A 99 2.12 20.86 -1.63
CA TYR A 99 1.04 21.53 -2.35
C TYR A 99 -0.10 21.93 -1.42
N LEU A 100 -0.53 21.05 -0.51
CA LEU A 100 -1.56 21.34 0.49
C LEU A 100 -1.13 22.50 1.40
N ASN A 101 0.09 22.45 1.94
CA ASN A 101 0.65 23.50 2.80
C ASN A 101 0.69 24.86 2.07
N THR A 102 1.14 24.87 0.80
CA THR A 102 1.18 26.09 -0.02
C THR A 102 -0.24 26.63 -0.29
N LYS A 103 -1.20 25.74 -0.58
CA LYS A 103 -2.60 26.10 -0.82
C LYS A 103 -3.24 26.71 0.42
N GLU A 104 -2.99 26.14 1.59
CA GLU A 104 -3.47 26.71 2.86
C GLU A 104 -2.86 28.06 3.16
N ALA A 105 -1.54 28.20 3.02
CA ALA A 105 -0.87 29.49 3.21
C ALA A 105 -1.44 30.56 2.27
N ARG A 106 -1.70 30.20 1.01
CA ARG A 106 -2.34 31.09 0.03
C ARG A 106 -3.76 31.47 0.44
N LYS A 107 -4.58 30.53 0.92
CA LYS A 107 -5.93 30.81 1.44
C LYS A 107 -5.89 31.78 2.63
N ARG A 108 -4.99 31.56 3.60
CA ARG A 108 -4.80 32.47 4.75
C ARG A 108 -4.42 33.87 4.28
N ARG A 109 -3.48 33.96 3.32
CA ARG A 109 -3.06 35.25 2.76
C ARG A 109 -4.19 35.98 2.03
N ILE A 110 -5.03 35.25 1.29
CA ILE A 110 -6.21 35.83 0.64
C ILE A 110 -7.17 36.40 1.70
N LEU A 111 -7.48 35.65 2.75
CA LEU A 111 -8.35 36.12 3.84
C LEU A 111 -7.78 37.36 4.53
N GLU A 112 -6.47 37.40 4.80
CA GLU A 112 -5.81 38.60 5.33
C GLU A 112 -5.96 39.82 4.42
N LEU A 113 -5.76 39.63 3.11
CA LEU A 113 -5.87 40.70 2.12
C LEU A 113 -7.32 41.19 2.01
N GLU A 114 -8.29 40.28 2.01
CA GLU A 114 -9.72 40.62 2.03
C GLU A 114 -10.08 41.44 3.27
N LEU A 115 -9.60 41.04 4.46
CA LEU A 115 -9.81 41.79 5.69
C LEU A 115 -9.15 43.17 5.63
N LYS A 116 -7.93 43.28 5.09
CA LYS A 116 -7.25 44.57 4.89
C LYS A 116 -8.02 45.48 3.94
N ILE A 117 -8.53 44.94 2.83
CA ILE A 117 -9.35 45.67 1.87
C ILE A 117 -10.65 46.14 2.54
N LYS A 118 -11.36 45.25 3.25
CA LYS A 118 -12.58 45.59 3.98
C LYS A 118 -12.34 46.74 4.98
N LYS A 119 -11.28 46.64 5.80
CA LYS A 119 -10.90 47.71 6.75
C LYS A 119 -10.58 49.02 6.03
N LYS A 120 -9.80 48.98 4.95
CA LYS A 120 -9.44 50.18 4.17
C LYS A 120 -10.67 50.83 3.52
N MET A 121 -11.61 50.03 3.03
CA MET A 121 -12.86 50.53 2.45
C MET A 121 -13.79 51.11 3.53
N ALA A 122 -13.87 50.50 4.71
CA ALA A 122 -14.64 51.02 5.84
C ALA A 122 -14.10 52.39 6.30
N SER A 123 -12.81 52.47 6.60
CA SER A 123 -12.15 53.73 6.99
C SER A 123 -12.35 54.82 5.93
N ARG A 124 -12.27 54.47 4.65
CA ARG A 124 -12.49 55.45 3.58
C ARG A 124 -13.94 55.91 3.46
N ARG A 125 -14.91 55.04 3.72
CA ARG A 125 -16.34 55.41 3.81
C ARG A 125 -16.58 56.38 4.97
N GLU A 126 -15.97 56.14 6.12
CA GLU A 126 -16.02 57.04 7.28
C GLU A 126 -15.42 58.41 6.96
N GLU A 127 -14.25 58.46 6.32
CA GLU A 127 -13.64 59.72 5.87
C GLU A 127 -14.54 60.51 4.91
N LEU A 128 -15.20 59.82 3.98
CA LEU A 128 -16.15 60.45 3.06
C LEU A 128 -17.40 60.96 3.79
N ALA A 129 -17.91 60.21 4.77
CA ALA A 129 -19.03 60.64 5.60
C ALA A 129 -18.66 61.92 6.37
N GLY A 130 -17.51 61.94 7.05
CA GLY A 130 -17.02 63.13 7.76
C GLY A 130 -16.84 64.35 6.85
N LEU A 131 -16.36 64.16 5.61
CA LEU A 131 -16.27 65.24 4.63
C LEU A 131 -17.66 65.74 4.18
N ARG A 132 -18.64 64.85 4.01
CA ARG A 132 -20.03 65.23 3.67
C ARG A 132 -20.65 66.07 4.79
N ASP A 133 -20.47 65.65 6.04
CA ASP A 133 -20.99 66.36 7.20
C ASP A 133 -20.32 67.72 7.39
N ALA A 134 -19.00 67.81 7.20
CA ALA A 134 -18.28 69.07 7.25
C ALA A 134 -18.76 70.05 6.17
N ILE A 135 -19.01 69.58 4.94
CA ILE A 135 -19.60 70.40 3.87
C ILE A 135 -21.01 70.87 4.26
N LYS A 136 -21.87 69.96 4.75
CA LYS A 136 -23.24 70.29 5.17
C LYS A 136 -23.26 71.34 6.28
N ASN A 137 -22.36 71.24 7.26
CA ASN A 137 -22.22 72.20 8.34
C ASN A 137 -21.74 73.57 7.84
N LEU A 138 -20.75 73.59 6.94
CA LEU A 138 -20.28 74.85 6.34
C LEU A 138 -21.33 75.49 5.43
N GLU A 139 -22.13 74.71 4.71
CA GLU A 139 -23.25 75.22 3.91
C GLU A 139 -24.34 75.84 4.79
N LYS A 140 -24.66 75.21 5.92
CA LYS A 140 -25.56 75.79 6.94
C LYS A 140 -25.01 77.11 7.50
N LEU A 141 -23.72 77.13 7.86
CA LEU A 141 -23.04 78.34 8.35
C LEU A 141 -22.97 79.44 7.29
N TYR A 142 -22.78 79.09 6.03
CA TYR A 142 -22.80 80.04 4.93
C TYR A 142 -24.21 80.62 4.73
N ALA A 143 -25.25 79.79 4.79
CA ALA A 143 -26.63 80.22 4.67
C ALA A 143 -27.08 81.13 5.83
N SER A 144 -26.63 80.85 7.06
CA SER A 144 -26.92 81.73 8.21
C SER A 144 -26.12 83.03 8.14
N ALA A 145 -24.81 82.97 7.85
CA ALA A 145 -23.95 84.15 7.72
C ALA A 145 -24.37 85.06 6.55
N LYS A 146 -24.96 84.52 5.48
CA LYS A 146 -25.47 85.30 4.34
C LYS A 146 -26.71 86.12 4.69
N LYS A 147 -27.51 85.66 5.67
CA LYS A 147 -28.70 86.38 6.16
C LYS A 147 -28.36 87.46 7.17
N ASP A 148 -27.21 87.35 7.85
CA ASP A 148 -26.75 88.33 8.83
C ASP A 148 -26.06 89.52 8.14
N LYS A 149 -26.66 90.72 8.27
CA LYS A 149 -26.15 91.96 7.67
C LYS A 149 -24.82 92.44 8.26
N LYS A 150 -24.41 91.90 9.42
CA LYS A 150 -23.15 92.28 10.12
C LYS A 150 -21.92 91.53 9.63
N VAL A 151 -22.07 90.52 8.78
CA VAL A 151 -20.94 89.69 8.32
C VAL A 151 -20.27 90.30 7.10
N SER A 152 -18.94 90.43 7.15
CA SER A 152 -18.16 90.99 6.04
C SER A 152 -18.16 90.10 4.80
N LYS A 153 -18.18 90.72 3.61
CA LYS A 153 -18.10 90.03 2.31
C LYS A 153 -16.85 89.14 2.19
N MET A 154 -15.73 89.53 2.83
CA MET A 154 -14.52 88.71 2.89
C MET A 154 -14.73 87.40 3.66
N ARG A 155 -15.45 87.43 4.79
CA ARG A 155 -15.73 86.25 5.60
C ARG A 155 -16.64 85.27 4.85
N LEU A 156 -17.63 85.77 4.11
CA LEU A 156 -18.49 84.95 3.24
C LEU A 156 -17.69 84.27 2.10
N LYS A 157 -16.82 85.01 1.40
CA LYS A 157 -15.93 84.45 0.36
C LYS A 157 -14.98 83.38 0.93
N SER A 158 -14.49 83.57 2.15
CA SER A 158 -13.64 82.58 2.83
C SER A 158 -14.38 81.28 3.12
N ILE A 159 -15.65 81.35 3.56
CA ILE A 159 -16.48 80.16 3.78
C ILE A 159 -16.79 79.47 2.45
N GLU A 160 -17.16 80.22 1.41
CA GLU A 160 -17.48 79.68 0.08
C GLU A 160 -16.26 78.96 -0.56
N THR A 161 -15.07 79.54 -0.45
CA THR A 161 -13.84 78.92 -0.96
C THR A 161 -13.46 77.66 -0.18
N LYS A 162 -13.68 77.62 1.14
CA LYS A 162 -13.51 76.41 1.96
C LYS A 162 -14.48 75.30 1.52
N ILE A 163 -15.75 75.62 1.26
CA ILE A 163 -16.74 74.65 0.73
C ILE A 163 -16.29 74.09 -0.62
N LYS A 164 -15.86 74.96 -1.56
CA LYS A 164 -15.36 74.52 -2.88
C LYS A 164 -14.17 73.59 -2.77
N LYS A 165 -13.19 73.91 -1.90
CA LYS A 165 -12.02 73.06 -1.63
C LYS A 165 -12.42 71.69 -1.06
N LEU A 166 -13.36 71.66 -0.12
CA LEU A 166 -13.84 70.39 0.48
C LEU A 166 -14.64 69.55 -0.53
N LYS A 167 -15.47 70.17 -1.38
CA LYS A 167 -16.18 69.48 -2.48
C LYS A 167 -15.21 68.89 -3.50
N GLN A 168 -14.15 69.61 -3.86
CA GLN A 168 -13.09 69.08 -4.72
C GLN A 168 -12.35 67.89 -4.07
N LYS A 169 -11.98 68.01 -2.79
CA LYS A 169 -11.35 66.90 -2.04
C LYS A 169 -12.27 65.67 -1.97
N LEU A 170 -13.57 65.87 -1.74
CA LEU A 170 -14.56 64.80 -1.74
C LEU A 170 -14.66 64.14 -3.11
N LYS A 171 -14.72 64.91 -4.21
CA LYS A 171 -14.76 64.38 -5.58
C LYS A 171 -13.53 63.53 -5.90
N ILE A 172 -12.33 64.00 -5.53
CA ILE A 172 -11.08 63.27 -5.72
C ILE A 172 -11.06 61.97 -4.89
N LYS A 173 -11.47 62.04 -3.62
CA LYS A 173 -11.50 60.86 -2.73
C LYS A 173 -12.58 59.85 -3.12
N ALA A 174 -13.74 60.30 -3.63
CA ALA A 174 -14.81 59.43 -4.11
C ALA A 174 -14.46 58.74 -5.42
N LYS A 175 -13.71 59.39 -6.32
CA LYS A 175 -13.31 58.83 -7.63
C LYS A 175 -12.37 57.62 -7.53
N LYS A 176 -11.56 57.53 -6.47
CA LYS A 176 -10.66 56.37 -6.27
C LYS A 176 -11.24 55.28 -5.37
N LEU A 177 -12.54 55.34 -5.07
CA LEU A 177 -13.27 54.36 -4.25
C LEU A 177 -13.90 53.33 -5.18
#